data_AF-A0ABC8M2H6-F1
#
_entry.id   AF-A0ABC8M2H6-F1
#
_cell.length_a   1.000
_cell.length_b   1.000
_cell.length_c   1.000
_cell.angle_alpha   90.00
_cell.angle_beta   90.00
_cell.angle_gamma   90.00
#
_symmetry.space_group_name_H-M   'P 1'
#
loop_
_entity.id
_entity.type
_entity.pdbx_description
1 polymer ?
#
loop_
_entity_poly.entity_id
_entity_poly.type
_entity_poly.pdbx_seq_one_letter_code
_entity_poly.pdbx_strand_id
1 'polypeptide(L)'
;MANSYTLLSDLKAGRCSNSAEIRLLRFWEARNLNKKNQLMSIEMLMIDENQYKIQISDGPVAIRFNEGTDLQKLLTTSRIIPTEYFRFRPFEQIRDLANSGKQMPDVRGELRALKSTITDRLAGAPRVMLTLRMATGC
;
A
#
# COMPACT_ATOMS: atom_id res chain seq x y z
N MET A 1 17.43 -27.52 10.70
CA MET A 1 16.18 -27.01 11.31
C MET A 1 15.39 -26.35 10.20
N ALA A 2 14.11 -26.69 10.02
CA ALA A 2 13.30 -26.03 9.00
C ALA A 2 13.05 -24.59 9.45
N ASN A 3 13.45 -23.61 8.64
CA ASN A 3 13.12 -22.21 8.89
C ASN A 3 11.60 -22.08 8.81
N SER A 4 10.93 -21.90 9.94
CA SER A 4 9.49 -21.70 9.98
C SER A 4 9.17 -20.25 9.65
N TYR A 5 8.70 -19.99 8.43
CA TYR A 5 8.24 -18.66 8.04
C TYR A 5 6.77 -18.44 8.40
N THR A 6 6.50 -17.27 9.00
CA THR A 6 5.17 -16.81 9.45
C THR A 6 4.48 -16.03 8.33
N LEU A 7 3.16 -16.22 8.18
CA LEU A 7 2.36 -15.42 7.24
C LEU A 7 2.16 -14.00 7.78
N LEU A 8 2.05 -13.02 6.88
CA LEU A 8 1.79 -11.63 7.27
C LEU A 8 0.47 -11.45 8.04
N SER A 9 -0.54 -12.27 7.74
CA SER A 9 -1.84 -12.30 8.45
C SER A 9 -1.73 -12.73 9.90
N ASP A 10 -0.68 -13.48 10.24
CA ASP A 10 -0.52 -14.12 11.54
C ASP A 10 0.42 -13.32 12.45
N LEU A 11 1.00 -12.24 11.93
CA LEU A 11 1.84 -11.34 12.70
C LEU A 11 1.00 -10.64 13.78
N LYS A 12 1.52 -10.66 15.00
CA LYS A 12 0.92 -10.03 16.17
C LYS A 12 1.81 -8.93 16.69
N ALA A 13 1.21 -7.86 17.21
CA ALA A 13 1.95 -6.84 17.92
C ALA A 13 2.54 -7.41 19.21
N GLY A 14 3.81 -7.11 19.50
CA GLY A 14 4.47 -7.56 20.73
C GLY A 14 5.97 -7.80 20.53
N ARG A 15 6.65 -8.18 21.62
CA ARG A 15 8.05 -8.60 21.57
C ARG A 15 8.12 -10.04 21.06
N CYS A 16 8.31 -10.19 19.75
CA CYS A 16 8.48 -11.48 19.10
C CYS A 16 9.48 -11.38 17.96
N SER A 17 10.18 -12.49 17.69
CA SER A 17 11.06 -12.63 16.54
C SER A 17 10.40 -13.56 15.54
N ASN A 18 10.12 -13.07 14.34
CA ASN A 18 9.52 -13.86 13.27
C ASN A 18 10.35 -13.70 11.99
N SER A 19 10.39 -14.76 11.18
CA SER A 19 10.86 -14.70 9.80
C SER A 19 9.65 -14.79 8.88
N ALA A 20 9.62 -13.99 7.82
CA ALA A 20 8.57 -14.03 6.80
C ALA A 20 9.19 -13.93 5.42
N GLU A 21 8.68 -14.71 4.48
CA GLU A 21 8.97 -14.51 3.05
C GLU A 21 7.95 -13.55 2.48
N ILE A 22 8.41 -12.44 1.93
CA ILE A 22 7.56 -11.40 1.35
C ILE A 22 8.07 -11.00 -0.02
N ARG A 23 7.17 -10.49 -0.86
CA ARG A 23 7.55 -9.72 -2.04
C ARG A 23 7.30 -8.26 -1.76
N LEU A 24 8.36 -7.45 -1.84
CA LEU A 24 8.25 -6.01 -1.74
C LEU A 24 7.67 -5.45 -3.05
N LEU A 25 6.45 -4.92 -3.01
CA LEU A 25 5.75 -4.42 -4.20
C LEU A 25 5.96 -2.93 -4.44
N ARG A 26 5.89 -2.12 -3.40
CA ARG A 26 6.07 -0.66 -3.45
C ARG A 26 6.92 -0.24 -2.26
N PHE A 27 7.87 0.64 -2.52
CA PHE A 27 8.73 1.23 -1.51
C PHE A 27 8.48 2.74 -1.48
N TRP A 28 8.29 3.26 -0.28
CA TRP A 28 8.39 4.69 -0.03
C TRP A 28 9.40 4.89 1.08
N GLU A 29 10.39 5.74 0.87
CA GLU A 29 11.39 6.03 1.89
C GLU A 29 10.82 7.00 2.93
N ALA A 30 10.26 6.48 4.02
CA ALA A 30 9.92 7.26 5.20
C ALA A 30 10.92 6.99 6.32
N ARG A 31 11.70 8.02 6.68
CA ARG A 31 12.68 7.94 7.79
C ARG A 31 12.00 8.30 9.09
N ASN A 32 11.88 7.33 10.01
CA ASN A 32 11.42 7.59 11.36
C ASN A 32 12.60 8.08 12.20
N LEU A 33 12.63 9.38 12.51
CA LEU A 33 13.70 10.02 13.28
C LEU A 33 13.24 10.29 14.72
N ASN A 34 14.14 10.14 15.69
CA ASN A 34 13.87 10.54 17.07
C ASN A 34 13.99 12.06 17.27
N LYS A 35 13.70 12.57 18.48
CA LYS A 35 13.82 14.01 18.82
C LYS A 35 15.24 14.59 18.64
N LYS A 36 16.26 13.74 18.49
CA LYS A 36 17.66 14.11 18.24
C LYS A 36 18.04 13.92 16.76
N ASN A 37 17.06 13.74 15.88
CA ASN A 37 17.24 13.53 14.44
C ASN A 37 18.00 12.23 14.06
N GLN A 38 18.03 11.24 14.94
CA GLN A 38 18.67 9.94 14.66
C GLN A 38 17.66 8.95 14.07
N LEU A 39 18.07 8.19 13.06
CA LEU A 39 17.23 7.18 12.41
C LEU A 39 16.90 6.03 13.36
N MET A 40 15.62 5.85 13.63
CA MET A 40 15.10 4.76 14.48
C MET A 40 14.62 3.58 13.65
N SER A 41 13.98 3.86 12.51
CA SER A 41 13.48 2.84 11.59
C SER A 41 13.18 3.43 10.20
N ILE A 42 13.23 2.57 9.19
CA ILE A 42 12.61 2.81 7.88
C ILE A 42 11.24 2.16 7.92
N GLU A 43 10.21 2.97 7.83
CA GLU A 43 8.84 2.49 7.76
C GLU A 43 8.46 2.36 6.28
N MET A 44 8.12 1.15 5.85
CA MET A 44 7.51 0.96 4.53
C MET A 44 6.01 1.23 4.64
N LEU A 45 5.63 2.50 4.70
CA LEU A 45 4.26 2.95 4.54
C LEU A 45 4.19 4.18 3.62
N MET A 46 3.23 4.14 2.70
CA MET A 46 2.77 5.26 1.87
C MET A 46 2.10 6.35 2.75
N ILE A 47 1.81 7.52 2.19
CA ILE A 47 2.48 8.80 2.51
C ILE A 47 1.48 9.66 3.32
N ASP A 48 1.93 10.46 4.31
CA ASP A 48 1.92 11.95 4.28
C ASP A 48 2.34 12.62 5.61
N GLU A 49 3.02 13.77 5.47
CA GLU A 49 3.50 14.75 6.46
C GLU A 49 2.41 15.66 7.07
N ASN A 50 1.13 15.42 6.78
CA ASN A 50 0.02 16.06 7.49
C ASN A 50 -0.96 15.01 8.02
N GLN A 51 -0.73 14.52 9.25
CA GLN A 51 -1.70 13.85 10.15
C GLN A 51 -2.73 12.83 9.60
N TYR A 52 -2.61 12.33 8.35
CA TYR A 52 -3.51 11.34 7.76
C TYR A 52 -2.72 10.06 7.46
N LYS A 53 -2.84 9.07 8.34
CA LYS A 53 -2.29 7.73 8.12
C LYS A 53 -3.09 7.05 6.99
N ILE A 54 -2.58 7.06 5.77
CA ILE A 54 -3.19 6.29 4.67
C ILE A 54 -2.89 4.80 4.91
N GLN A 55 -3.93 3.99 5.09
CA GLN A 55 -3.79 2.55 5.22
C GLN A 55 -3.64 1.90 3.83
N ILE A 56 -2.51 1.22 3.64
CA ILE A 56 -2.11 0.63 2.35
C ILE A 56 -2.23 -0.88 2.33
N SER A 57 -2.22 -1.49 3.52
CA SER A 57 -2.44 -2.91 3.70
C SER A 57 -3.62 -3.14 4.62
N ASP A 58 -4.37 -4.21 4.35
CA ASP A 58 -5.43 -4.70 5.25
C ASP A 58 -4.83 -5.60 6.35
N GLY A 59 -3.51 -5.55 6.56
CA GLY A 59 -2.79 -6.35 7.53
C GLY A 59 -3.13 -5.95 8.97
N PRO A 60 -3.06 -6.89 9.92
CA PRO A 60 -3.39 -6.62 11.33
C PRO A 60 -2.38 -5.71 12.03
N VAL A 61 -1.20 -5.50 11.44
CA VAL A 61 -0.10 -4.71 12.01
C VAL A 61 0.66 -3.94 10.93
N ALA A 62 1.26 -2.81 11.32
CA ALA A 62 2.26 -2.10 10.52
C ALA A 62 3.66 -2.69 10.76
N ILE A 63 4.45 -2.84 9.69
CA ILE A 63 5.81 -3.39 9.74
C ILE A 63 6.81 -2.24 9.60
N ARG A 64 7.79 -2.19 10.51
CA ARG A 64 8.86 -1.19 10.53
C ARG A 64 10.21 -1.89 10.57
N PHE A 65 11.14 -1.44 9.74
CA PHE A 65 12.50 -1.96 9.69
C PHE A 65 13.43 -1.10 10.52
N ASN A 66 14.27 -1.70 11.34
CA ASN A 66 15.27 -1.00 12.14
C ASN A 66 16.64 -1.65 11.93
N GLU A 67 17.66 -1.17 12.65
CA GLU A 67 19.03 -1.71 12.56
C GLU A 67 19.13 -3.20 12.89
N GLY A 68 18.16 -3.76 13.63
CA GLY A 68 18.09 -5.20 13.93
C GLY A 68 17.33 -6.02 12.89
N THR A 69 16.85 -5.42 11.80
CA THR A 69 16.16 -6.15 10.73
C THR A 69 17.18 -6.73 9.75
N ASP A 70 17.14 -8.05 9.58
CA ASP A 70 17.87 -8.73 8.51
C ASP A 70 16.99 -8.89 7.26
N LEU A 71 17.50 -8.41 6.12
CA LEU A 71 16.83 -8.49 4.81
C LEU A 71 17.67 -9.34 3.86
N GLN A 72 17.27 -10.61 3.69
CA GLN A 72 17.91 -11.53 2.76
C GLN A 72 17.15 -11.60 1.43
N LYS A 73 17.85 -11.37 0.32
CA LYS A 73 17.28 -11.60 -1.01
C LYS A 73 17.19 -13.10 -1.28
N LEU A 74 15.98 -13.59 -1.54
CA LEU A 74 15.73 -14.98 -1.93
C LEU A 74 15.70 -15.11 -3.46
N LEU A 75 16.44 -16.08 -4.01
CA LEU A 75 16.49 -16.34 -5.46
C LEU A 75 15.32 -17.23 -5.92
N THR A 76 14.83 -18.08 -5.03
CA THR A 76 13.70 -18.98 -5.26
C THR A 76 12.85 -19.07 -4.00
N THR A 77 11.57 -19.34 -4.16
CA THR A 77 10.64 -19.62 -3.06
C THR A 77 9.70 -20.73 -3.52
N SER A 78 9.37 -21.66 -2.63
CA SER A 78 8.31 -22.64 -2.85
C SER A 78 6.92 -22.10 -2.56
N ARG A 79 6.82 -20.88 -1.99
CA ARG A 79 5.57 -20.21 -1.68
C ARG A 79 5.05 -19.45 -2.89
N ILE A 80 3.76 -19.57 -3.16
CA ILE A 80 3.08 -18.75 -4.15
C ILE A 80 2.86 -17.36 -3.54
N ILE A 81 3.79 -16.46 -3.77
CA ILE A 81 3.67 -15.05 -3.39
C ILE A 81 3.16 -14.28 -4.62
N PRO A 82 2.04 -13.54 -4.53
CA PRO A 82 1.54 -12.73 -5.65
C PRO A 82 2.56 -11.69 -6.13
N THR A 83 2.63 -11.45 -7.44
CA THR A 83 3.50 -10.41 -8.04
C THR A 83 2.93 -9.01 -7.89
N GLU A 84 1.62 -8.92 -7.67
CA GLU A 84 0.87 -7.69 -7.45
C GLU A 84 -0.23 -7.97 -6.41
N TYR A 85 -0.64 -6.94 -5.68
CA TYR A 85 -1.75 -7.01 -4.75
C TYR A 85 -2.64 -5.80 -4.97
N PHE A 86 -3.78 -6.01 -5.63
CA PHE A 86 -4.75 -4.95 -5.91
C PHE A 86 -5.89 -4.99 -4.91
N ARG A 87 -6.29 -3.81 -4.42
CA ARG A 87 -7.42 -3.60 -3.53
C ARG A 87 -8.59 -3.03 -4.30
N PHE A 88 -9.19 -3.87 -5.16
CA PHE A 88 -10.40 -3.51 -5.85
C PHE A 88 -11.56 -3.35 -4.87
N ARG A 89 -12.35 -2.28 -5.05
CA ARG A 89 -13.54 -1.98 -4.25
C ARG A 89 -14.71 -1.68 -5.19
N PRO A 90 -15.95 -2.04 -4.83
CA PRO A 90 -17.13 -1.57 -5.53
C PRO A 90 -17.20 -0.04 -5.56
N PHE A 91 -17.83 0.53 -6.60
CA PHE A 91 -17.94 1.98 -6.77
C PHE A 91 -18.55 2.67 -5.53
N GLU A 92 -19.57 2.08 -4.93
CA GLU A 92 -20.21 2.61 -3.71
C GLU A 92 -19.18 2.81 -2.58
N GLN A 93 -18.30 1.83 -2.35
CA GLN A 93 -17.24 1.93 -1.33
C GLN A 93 -16.16 2.95 -1.70
N ILE A 94 -15.82 3.08 -2.99
CA ILE A 94 -14.87 4.11 -3.45
C ILE A 94 -15.45 5.51 -3.21
N ARG A 95 -16.75 5.69 -3.47
CA ARG A 95 -17.46 6.96 -3.21
C ARG A 95 -17.39 7.34 -1.74
N ASP A 96 -17.59 6.38 -0.82
CA ASP A 96 -17.52 6.63 0.62
C ASP A 96 -16.09 6.96 1.10
N LEU A 97 -15.06 6.51 0.36
CA LEU A 97 -13.66 6.83 0.64
C LEU A 97 -13.21 8.18 0.07
N ALA A 98 -13.99 8.79 -0.85
CA ALA A 98 -13.61 10.03 -1.50
C ALA A 98 -13.34 11.14 -0.46
N ASN A 99 -12.21 11.83 -0.62
CA ASN A 99 -11.74 12.89 0.29
C ASN A 99 -11.47 12.46 1.74
N SER A 100 -11.53 11.16 2.07
CA SER A 100 -11.27 10.69 3.43
C SER A 100 -9.79 10.74 3.82
N GLY A 101 -8.88 10.67 2.84
CA GLY A 101 -7.44 10.51 3.09
C GLY A 101 -7.08 9.23 3.86
N LYS A 102 -7.99 8.26 3.96
CA LYS A 102 -7.80 7.05 4.79
C LYS A 102 -7.25 5.87 4.01
N GLN A 103 -7.61 5.73 2.74
CA GLN A 103 -7.25 4.57 1.91
C GLN A 103 -7.01 4.97 0.46
N MET A 104 -6.27 4.12 -0.24
CA MET A 104 -5.93 4.28 -1.66
C MET A 104 -6.38 3.03 -2.43
N PRO A 105 -7.65 2.98 -2.89
CA PRO A 105 -8.19 1.83 -3.58
C PRO A 105 -7.63 1.71 -5.00
N ASP A 106 -7.58 0.47 -5.51
CA ASP A 106 -7.28 0.21 -6.91
C ASP A 106 -8.59 0.12 -7.71
N VAL A 107 -8.58 0.58 -8.97
CA VAL A 107 -9.76 0.64 -9.84
C VAL A 107 -9.49 -0.15 -11.11
N ARG A 108 -10.40 -1.05 -11.48
CA ARG A 108 -10.39 -1.74 -12.77
C ARG A 108 -11.80 -1.72 -13.35
N GLY A 109 -11.88 -1.36 -14.63
CA GLY A 109 -13.14 -1.31 -15.37
C GLY A 109 -12.89 -1.19 -16.86
N GLU A 110 -13.95 -1.40 -17.63
CA GLU A 110 -13.96 -1.19 -19.07
C GLU A 110 -14.15 0.30 -19.38
N LEU A 111 -13.25 0.88 -20.17
CA LEU A 111 -13.40 2.27 -20.61
C LEU A 111 -14.59 2.40 -21.57
N ARG A 112 -15.60 3.17 -21.19
CA ARG A 112 -16.81 3.40 -21.99
C ARG A 112 -16.81 4.71 -22.73
N ALA A 113 -16.26 5.75 -22.13
CA ALA A 113 -16.18 7.06 -22.74
C ALA A 113 -14.98 7.85 -22.21
N LEU A 114 -14.44 8.70 -23.07
CA LEU A 114 -13.47 9.71 -22.74
C LEU A 114 -14.08 11.05 -23.15
N LYS A 115 -14.34 11.93 -22.18
CA LYS A 115 -14.75 13.31 -22.46
C LYS A 115 -13.50 14.19 -22.47
N SER A 116 -13.41 15.05 -23.48
CA SER A 116 -12.28 15.96 -23.68
C SER A 116 -12.05 16.85 -22.46
N THR A 117 -10.85 17.42 -22.43
CA THR A 117 -10.28 18.16 -21.30
C THR A 117 -11.27 19.10 -20.64
N ILE A 118 -11.46 18.96 -19.32
CA ILE A 118 -12.11 20.02 -18.55
C ILE A 118 -11.11 21.16 -18.47
N THR A 119 -11.24 22.14 -19.37
CA THR A 119 -10.61 23.46 -19.25
C THR A 119 -11.46 24.36 -18.36
N ASP A 120 -11.85 23.86 -17.19
CA ASP A 120 -12.11 24.79 -16.10
C ASP A 120 -10.79 25.51 -15.87
N ARG A 121 -10.81 26.83 -15.72
CA ARG A 121 -9.64 27.74 -15.69
C ARG A 121 -8.68 27.51 -14.51
N LEU A 122 -8.54 26.28 -14.04
CA LEU A 122 -7.63 25.78 -13.04
C LEU A 122 -6.22 25.73 -13.66
N ALA A 123 -5.27 26.41 -13.03
CA ALA A 123 -3.86 26.29 -13.38
C ALA A 123 -3.40 24.85 -13.15
N GLY A 124 -2.82 24.20 -14.16
CA GLY A 124 -2.27 22.85 -14.04
C GLY A 124 -2.27 22.04 -15.34
N ALA A 125 -1.90 20.77 -15.22
CA ALA A 125 -1.91 19.84 -16.34
C ALA A 125 -3.34 19.58 -16.87
N PRO A 126 -3.51 19.30 -18.17
CA PRO A 126 -4.80 18.91 -18.75
C PRO A 126 -5.47 17.77 -17.98
N ARG A 127 -6.77 17.89 -17.68
CA ARG A 127 -7.57 16.88 -16.98
C ARG A 127 -8.61 16.30 -17.91
N VAL A 128 -8.62 14.98 -18.09
CA VAL A 128 -9.65 14.26 -18.85
C VAL A 128 -10.61 13.55 -17.91
N MET A 129 -11.88 13.48 -18.30
CA MET A 129 -12.87 12.71 -17.56
C MET A 129 -13.11 11.37 -18.27
N LEU A 130 -12.88 10.29 -17.54
CA LEU A 130 -13.11 8.92 -18.00
C LEU A 130 -14.41 8.39 -17.40
N THR A 131 -15.19 7.68 -18.21
CA THR A 131 -16.30 6.85 -17.74
C THR A 131 -15.88 5.39 -17.79
N LEU A 132 -15.76 4.76 -16.63
CA LEU A 132 -15.43 3.34 -16.51
C LEU A 132 -16.70 2.56 -16.15
N ARG A 133 -16.97 1.48 -16.88
CA ARG A 133 -17.90 0.44 -16.42
C ARG A 133 -17.12 -0.52 -15.53
N MET A 134 -17.38 -0.44 -14.23
CA MET A 134 -16.81 -1.36 -13.25
C MET A 134 -17.41 -2.76 -13.43
N ALA A 135 -16.62 -3.81 -13.25
CA ALA A 135 -17.15 -5.17 -13.21
C ALA A 135 -18.04 -5.32 -11.96
N THR A 136 -19.25 -5.86 -12.13
CA THR A 136 -20.14 -6.17 -11.01
C THR A 136 -19.71 -7.50 -10.41
N GLY A 137 -19.04 -7.45 -9.26
CA GLY A 137 -18.63 -8.63 -8.49
C GLY A 137 -17.11 -8.87 -8.51
N CYS A 138 -16.47 -8.54 -7.40
CA CYS A 138 -15.22 -9.15 -6.92
C CYS A 138 -15.41 -9.44 -5.43
#